data_AF-A0A7N5ZTF4-F1
#
_entry.id   AF-A0A7N5ZTF4-F1
#
_cell.length_a   1.000
_cell.length_b   1.000
_cell.length_c   1.000
_cell.angle_alpha   90.00
_cell.angle_beta   90.00
_cell.angle_gamma   90.00
#
_symmetry.space_group_name_H-M   'P 1'
#
loop_
_entity.id
_entity.type
_entity.pdbx_description
1 polymer ?
#
loop_
_entity_poly.entity_id
_entity_poly.type
_entity_poly.pdbx_seq_one_letter_code
_entity_poly.pdbx_strand_id
1 'polypeptide(L)'
;MPPTLSQLQFGRLRCLRAKLLKRYKHQPLVSCLAALYSCQWRRYEGNCTQPGDCCCNKLEGASFALLVAAFCVTLVFLYFWGQAENDYNDFDWFNFGNLGFWFPWSVVLLVIAAGFFTYITVLMVRHKHNTEFFIKSHCAHFVTFDLLVEFNYPLHIKMCVSVRRCLIMGVYLTILATVYLVPLGLYSPCIKKKGTLGPAPALIGHRGAPMLAPENTLMSFEKAVEAGSDGLETDVTISFDGVPFLMHDRTLRRTTNVHKVFPNRTDTPAAMFTWAELESLDAGTWFLSHNPFGTVGSLGAKDQQQAGNQSVCSLQAYLQLAGQTDKLVIFDLYRPPRGHPYRDTWIQRTLEVVQNESSINSSQVLWLPSDLRALVQEMDPELQQTSGSRLPLEELHTEHIVKLNLHYSSMSPELISDYAAVNITTNLYVISQPWLYSLAWCNGVHSVTTNAPQLLSTMSSPLFLMSPDEYNLMWILTDLLSLVLILIIFIFHW
;
A
#
# COMPACT_ATOMS: atom_id res chain seq x y z
N MET A 1 -20.86 34.16 79.75
CA MET A 1 -20.76 35.35 78.88
C MET A 1 -21.20 34.98 77.48
N PRO A 2 -22.17 35.69 76.87
CA PRO A 2 -22.53 35.44 75.47
C PRO A 2 -21.41 35.97 74.55
N PRO A 3 -21.16 35.35 73.38
CA PRO A 3 -20.18 35.87 72.44
C PRO A 3 -20.67 37.21 71.87
N THR A 4 -19.77 38.20 71.86
CA THR A 4 -19.99 39.56 71.37
C THR A 4 -20.28 39.60 69.86
N LEU A 5 -21.13 40.55 69.46
CA LEU A 5 -21.69 40.79 68.11
C LEU A 5 -20.67 40.93 66.95
N SER A 6 -19.36 40.96 67.21
CA SER A 6 -18.31 41.22 66.21
C SER A 6 -17.85 39.97 65.43
N GLN A 7 -18.01 38.75 65.96
CA GLN A 7 -17.60 37.53 65.25
C GLN A 7 -18.62 37.06 64.18
N LEU A 8 -19.89 37.45 64.30
CA LEU A 8 -20.95 37.07 63.35
C LEU A 8 -20.92 37.88 62.04
N GLN A 9 -20.40 39.12 62.06
CA GLN A 9 -20.35 39.96 60.86
C GLN A 9 -19.17 39.63 59.92
N PHE A 10 -18.02 39.20 60.45
CA PHE A 10 -16.86 38.84 59.62
C PHE A 10 -17.05 37.53 58.84
N GLY A 11 -17.82 36.58 59.37
CA GLY A 11 -18.19 35.35 58.65
C GLY A 11 -19.09 35.61 57.44
N ARG A 12 -20.03 36.57 57.55
CA ARG A 12 -20.93 36.95 56.46
C ARG A 12 -20.20 37.67 55.31
N LEU A 13 -19.23 38.54 55.60
CA LEU A 13 -18.46 39.23 54.55
C LEU A 13 -17.54 38.29 53.75
N ARG A 14 -16.91 37.29 54.38
CA ARG A 14 -16.11 36.28 53.66
C ARG A 14 -16.97 35.41 52.74
N CYS A 15 -18.16 35.04 53.19
CA CYS A 15 -19.12 34.26 52.39
C CYS A 15 -19.67 35.08 51.20
N LEU A 16 -19.91 36.39 51.40
CA LEU A 16 -20.31 37.32 50.33
C LEU A 16 -19.19 37.55 49.31
N ARG A 17 -17.94 37.70 49.75
CA ARG A 17 -16.77 37.86 48.86
C ARG A 17 -16.51 36.60 48.03
N ALA A 18 -16.69 35.41 48.61
CA ALA A 18 -16.61 34.14 47.90
C ALA A 18 -17.77 33.93 46.91
N LYS A 19 -18.99 34.38 47.24
CA LYS A 19 -20.15 34.39 46.33
C LYS A 19 -20.01 35.39 45.19
N LEU A 20 -19.37 36.55 45.42
CA LEU A 20 -19.11 37.57 44.40
C LEU A 20 -17.99 37.16 43.44
N LEU A 21 -16.91 36.54 43.94
CA LEU A 21 -15.80 36.04 43.09
C LEU A 21 -16.21 34.85 42.20
N LYS A 22 -17.18 34.03 42.61
CA LYS A 22 -17.72 32.93 41.78
C LYS A 22 -18.59 33.41 40.60
N ARG A 23 -18.93 34.71 40.55
CA ARG A 23 -19.86 35.29 39.55
C ARG A 23 -19.20 35.87 38.30
N TYR A 24 -17.86 35.95 38.25
CA TYR A 24 -17.12 36.50 37.10
C TYR A 24 -16.34 35.42 36.35
N LYS A 25 -17.04 34.62 35.54
CA LYS A 25 -16.49 34.00 34.33
C LYS A 25 -17.63 33.87 33.31
N HIS A 26 -18.00 35.01 32.74
CA HIS A 26 -18.97 35.10 31.65
C HIS A 26 -18.28 34.66 30.34
N GLN A 27 -18.78 33.60 29.70
CA GLN A 27 -18.53 33.33 28.28
C GLN A 27 -19.81 33.65 27.49
N PRO A 28 -19.97 34.91 27.01
CA PRO A 28 -21.21 35.38 26.38
C PRO A 28 -21.55 34.63 25.09
N LEU A 29 -20.55 34.07 24.40
CA LEU A 29 -20.74 33.33 23.14
C LEU A 29 -21.55 32.03 23.32
N VAL A 30 -21.35 31.33 24.44
CA VAL A 30 -22.01 30.04 24.74
C VAL A 30 -23.49 30.26 25.08
N SER A 31 -23.81 31.35 25.77
CA SER A 31 -25.21 31.72 26.07
C SER A 31 -25.95 32.23 24.83
N CYS A 32 -25.25 32.92 23.91
CA CYS A 32 -25.85 33.38 22.64
C CYS A 32 -26.20 32.19 21.73
N LEU A 33 -25.31 31.19 21.64
CA LEU A 33 -25.55 29.98 20.85
C LEU A 33 -26.65 29.09 21.46
N ALA A 34 -26.73 28.96 22.79
CA ALA A 34 -27.80 28.19 23.43
C ALA A 34 -29.20 28.83 23.27
N ALA A 35 -29.28 30.17 23.23
CA ALA A 35 -30.55 30.89 23.08
C ALA A 35 -31.12 30.80 21.67
N LEU A 36 -30.26 30.80 20.63
CA LEU A 36 -30.67 30.76 19.22
C LEU A 36 -31.29 29.41 18.81
N TYR A 37 -30.90 28.30 19.44
CA TYR A 37 -31.36 26.95 19.04
C TYR A 37 -32.44 26.34 19.94
N SER A 38 -32.79 26.96 21.08
CA SER A 38 -33.70 26.33 22.07
C SER A 38 -34.88 27.19 22.53
N CYS A 39 -34.96 28.48 22.17
CA CYS A 39 -36.00 29.42 22.63
C CYS A 39 -36.24 29.45 24.16
N GLN A 40 -35.32 28.92 24.97
CA GLN A 40 -35.46 28.88 26.43
C GLN A 40 -34.50 29.87 27.09
N TRP A 41 -35.06 30.96 27.62
CA TRP A 41 -34.34 32.03 28.32
C TRP A 41 -34.34 31.85 29.84
N ARG A 42 -34.18 30.61 30.35
CA ARG A 42 -34.09 30.36 31.80
C ARG A 42 -32.78 29.67 32.18
N ARG A 43 -32.07 30.29 33.13
CA ARG A 43 -30.89 29.74 33.80
C ARG A 43 -31.25 28.43 34.51
N TYR A 44 -30.53 27.36 34.19
CA TYR A 44 -30.44 26.20 35.06
C TYR A 44 -29.58 26.57 36.29
N GLU A 45 -30.17 26.59 37.47
CA GLU A 45 -29.42 26.45 38.72
C GLU A 45 -28.97 25.00 38.82
N GLY A 46 -27.71 24.74 38.44
CA GLY A 46 -27.08 23.45 38.73
C GLY A 46 -26.90 23.30 40.23
N ASN A 47 -27.55 22.30 40.83
CA ASN A 47 -27.25 21.86 42.18
C ASN A 47 -25.74 21.57 42.28
N CYS A 48 -25.08 22.18 43.27
CA CYS A 48 -23.69 21.88 43.58
C CYS A 48 -23.59 20.41 44.02
N THR A 49 -23.02 19.56 43.19
CA THR A 49 -22.51 18.26 43.62
C THR A 49 -21.39 18.47 44.64
N GLN A 50 -21.44 17.75 45.76
CA GLN A 50 -20.38 17.79 46.77
C GLN A 50 -19.11 17.12 46.23
N PRO A 51 -17.91 17.52 46.68
CA PRO A 51 -16.67 16.94 46.19
C PRO A 51 -16.50 15.54 46.79
N GLY A 52 -16.76 14.49 46.00
CA GLY A 52 -16.63 13.12 46.49
C GLY A 52 -17.08 12.00 45.55
N ASP A 53 -18.03 12.26 44.65
CA ASP A 53 -18.61 11.20 43.81
C ASP A 53 -18.10 11.26 42.36
N CYS A 54 -17.60 10.12 41.88
CA CYS A 54 -17.02 9.97 40.56
C CYS A 54 -18.13 9.91 39.49
N CYS A 55 -18.31 10.98 38.72
CA CYS A 55 -19.27 11.04 37.61
C CYS A 55 -18.68 10.54 36.28
N CYS A 56 -18.13 9.32 36.23
CA CYS A 56 -17.96 8.60 34.97
C CYS A 56 -18.35 7.14 35.15
N ASN A 57 -19.32 6.69 34.37
CA ASN A 57 -19.82 5.31 34.40
C ASN A 57 -18.71 4.36 33.88
N LYS A 58 -18.57 3.12 34.41
CA LYS A 58 -17.55 2.15 33.92
C LYS A 58 -17.67 1.93 32.40
N LEU A 59 -18.89 2.00 31.91
CA LEU A 59 -19.21 1.95 30.48
C LEU A 59 -18.59 3.13 29.72
N GLU A 60 -18.63 4.37 30.23
CA GLU A 60 -18.04 5.54 29.58
C GLU A 60 -16.51 5.47 29.53
N GLY A 61 -15.88 4.99 30.61
CA GLY A 61 -14.43 4.76 30.64
C GLY A 61 -13.99 3.67 29.66
N ALA A 62 -14.74 2.57 29.59
CA ALA A 62 -14.51 1.50 28.61
C ALA A 62 -14.76 1.98 27.17
N SER A 63 -15.83 2.74 26.94
CA SER A 63 -16.13 3.34 25.64
C SER A 63 -15.05 4.33 25.20
N PHE A 64 -14.51 5.14 26.11
CA PHE A 64 -13.39 6.03 25.79
C PHE A 64 -12.11 5.26 25.48
N ALA A 65 -11.79 4.21 26.25
CA ALA A 65 -10.64 3.35 25.98
C ALA A 65 -10.78 2.65 24.61
N LEU A 66 -11.99 2.17 24.28
CA LEU A 66 -12.32 1.60 22.97
C LEU A 66 -12.17 2.66 21.87
N LEU A 67 -12.61 3.90 22.10
CA LEU A 67 -12.49 5.01 21.15
C LEU A 67 -11.03 5.38 20.88
N VAL A 68 -10.19 5.42 21.94
CA VAL A 68 -8.74 5.63 21.81
C VAL A 68 -8.09 4.48 21.05
N ALA A 69 -8.44 3.23 21.39
CA ALA A 69 -7.92 2.07 20.67
C ALA A 69 -8.33 2.09 19.19
N ALA A 70 -9.59 2.41 18.90
CA ALA A 70 -10.09 2.55 17.54
C ALA A 70 -9.40 3.69 16.78
N PHE A 71 -9.14 4.83 17.44
CA PHE A 71 -8.36 5.93 16.87
C PHE A 71 -6.94 5.48 16.53
N CYS A 72 -6.25 4.80 17.46
CA CYS A 72 -4.90 4.31 17.21
C CYS A 72 -4.87 3.27 16.07
N VAL A 73 -5.82 2.33 16.05
CA VAL A 73 -5.91 1.32 14.99
C VAL A 73 -6.20 1.97 13.64
N THR A 74 -7.13 2.93 13.57
CA THR A 74 -7.44 3.63 12.32
C THR A 74 -6.31 4.55 11.85
N LEU A 75 -5.58 5.18 12.78
CA LEU A 75 -4.38 5.95 12.46
C LEU A 75 -3.28 5.05 11.88
N VAL A 76 -3.03 3.91 12.52
CA VAL A 76 -2.07 2.90 12.04
C VAL A 76 -2.51 2.36 10.68
N PHE A 77 -3.79 2.05 10.49
CA PHE A 77 -4.33 1.63 9.21
C PHE A 77 -4.12 2.70 8.13
N LEU A 78 -4.45 3.97 8.38
CA LEU A 78 -4.24 5.05 7.41
C LEU A 78 -2.76 5.28 7.08
N TYR A 79 -1.89 5.16 8.07
CA TYR A 79 -0.44 5.19 7.85
C TYR A 79 0.00 4.06 6.93
N PHE A 80 -0.36 2.81 7.25
CA PHE A 80 -0.02 1.65 6.41
C PHE A 80 -0.64 1.74 5.03
N TRP A 81 -1.89 2.22 4.92
CA TRP A 81 -2.55 2.48 3.66
C TRP A 81 -1.67 3.43 2.84
N GLY A 82 -1.31 4.61 3.37
CA GLY A 82 -0.43 5.56 2.69
C GLY A 82 0.97 5.03 2.32
N GLN A 83 1.49 4.00 2.99
CA GLN A 83 2.75 3.34 2.62
C GLN A 83 2.56 2.22 1.57
N ALA A 84 1.35 1.69 1.43
CA ALA A 84 1.00 0.63 0.49
C ALA A 84 0.70 1.15 -0.93
N GLU A 85 1.18 2.34 -1.32
CA GLU A 85 0.98 2.89 -2.67
C GLU A 85 1.48 1.97 -3.79
N ASN A 86 2.51 1.14 -3.54
CA ASN A 86 2.93 0.12 -4.50
C ASN A 86 1.84 -0.95 -4.69
N ASP A 87 1.13 -1.29 -3.62
CA ASP A 87 0.11 -2.34 -3.59
C ASP A 87 -1.28 -1.84 -3.97
N TYR A 88 -1.52 -0.52 -4.01
CA TYR A 88 -2.79 0.03 -4.47
C TYR A 88 -3.07 -0.36 -5.92
N ASN A 89 -2.06 -0.18 -6.77
CA ASN A 89 -2.16 -0.53 -8.17
C ASN A 89 -2.34 -2.03 -8.32
N ASP A 90 -1.57 -2.85 -7.59
CA ASP A 90 -1.72 -4.31 -7.62
C ASP A 90 -3.09 -4.76 -7.11
N PHE A 91 -3.63 -4.11 -6.07
CA PHE A 91 -4.96 -4.38 -5.53
C PHE A 91 -6.07 -4.00 -6.52
N ASP A 92 -6.01 -2.80 -7.11
CA ASP A 92 -6.98 -2.36 -8.10
C ASP A 92 -6.89 -3.22 -9.36
N TRP A 93 -5.67 -3.63 -9.75
CA TRP A 93 -5.40 -4.53 -10.86
C TRP A 93 -5.93 -5.93 -10.60
N PHE A 94 -5.75 -6.46 -9.40
CA PHE A 94 -6.33 -7.73 -8.98
C PHE A 94 -7.86 -7.69 -9.06
N ASN A 95 -8.48 -6.62 -8.58
CA ASN A 95 -9.93 -6.44 -8.69
C ASN A 95 -10.37 -6.29 -10.16
N PHE A 96 -9.62 -5.56 -10.98
CA PHE A 96 -9.89 -5.42 -12.40
C PHE A 96 -9.83 -6.77 -13.14
N GLY A 97 -8.81 -7.59 -12.83
CA GLY A 97 -8.67 -8.96 -13.33
C GLY A 97 -9.86 -9.86 -12.98
N ASN A 98 -10.38 -9.74 -11.76
CA ASN A 98 -11.49 -10.58 -11.29
C ASN A 98 -12.88 -10.09 -11.73
N LEU A 99 -13.09 -8.77 -11.78
CA LEU A 99 -14.40 -8.17 -12.04
C LEU A 99 -14.62 -7.81 -13.52
N GLY A 100 -13.54 -7.65 -14.29
CA GLY A 100 -13.60 -7.32 -15.71
C GLY A 100 -14.00 -5.87 -16.01
N PHE A 101 -14.07 -4.99 -15.01
CA PHE A 101 -14.25 -3.54 -15.18
C PHE A 101 -13.31 -2.79 -14.24
N TRP A 102 -12.75 -1.67 -14.72
CA TRP A 102 -11.83 -0.87 -13.93
C TRP A 102 -12.60 0.01 -12.94
N PHE A 103 -12.20 -0.01 -11.67
CA PHE A 103 -12.70 0.89 -10.64
C PHE A 103 -11.63 1.04 -9.54
N PRO A 104 -11.35 2.26 -9.06
CA PRO A 104 -10.30 2.52 -8.06
C PRO A 104 -10.76 2.11 -6.65
N TRP A 105 -10.84 0.81 -6.40
CA TRP A 105 -11.29 0.23 -5.14
C TRP A 105 -10.41 0.63 -3.95
N SER A 106 -9.11 0.79 -4.19
CA SER A 106 -8.13 1.29 -3.22
C SER A 106 -8.51 2.67 -2.68
N VAL A 107 -8.99 3.56 -3.55
CA VAL A 107 -9.41 4.92 -3.19
C VAL A 107 -10.72 4.89 -2.41
N VAL A 108 -11.67 4.02 -2.76
CA VAL A 108 -12.91 3.87 -1.98
C VAL A 108 -12.62 3.40 -0.57
N LEU A 109 -11.74 2.40 -0.41
CA LEU A 109 -11.31 1.92 0.91
C LEU A 109 -10.60 3.03 1.70
N LEU A 110 -9.75 3.83 1.05
CA LEU A 110 -9.13 5.02 1.66
C LEU A 110 -10.16 6.03 2.15
N VAL A 111 -11.14 6.39 1.31
CA VAL A 111 -12.18 7.37 1.65
C VAL A 111 -13.02 6.88 2.83
N ILE A 112 -13.40 5.60 2.84
CA ILE A 112 -14.13 4.98 3.95
C ILE A 112 -13.29 5.04 5.23
N ALA A 113 -12.02 4.64 5.17
CA ALA A 113 -11.12 4.66 6.32
C ALA A 113 -10.87 6.09 6.85
N ALA A 114 -10.66 7.06 5.97
CA ALA A 114 -10.49 8.47 6.33
C ALA A 114 -11.76 9.06 6.95
N GLY A 115 -12.95 8.66 6.46
CA GLY A 115 -14.24 8.99 7.04
C GLY A 115 -14.38 8.44 8.47
N PHE A 116 -14.06 7.17 8.68
CA PHE A 116 -14.05 6.57 10.02
C PHE A 116 -13.07 7.25 10.96
N PHE A 117 -11.83 7.51 10.52
CA PHE A 117 -10.82 8.19 11.31
C PHE A 117 -11.28 9.60 11.71
N THR A 118 -11.84 10.36 10.78
CA THR A 118 -12.37 11.71 11.03
C THR A 118 -13.52 11.66 12.03
N TYR A 119 -14.45 10.72 11.86
CA TYR A 119 -15.55 10.50 12.80
C TYR A 119 -15.07 10.19 14.22
N ILE A 120 -14.12 9.25 14.35
CA ILE A 120 -13.53 8.88 15.66
C ILE A 120 -12.77 10.07 16.27
N THR A 121 -12.02 10.83 15.46
CA THR A 121 -11.32 12.04 15.91
C THR A 121 -12.28 13.09 16.46
N VAL A 122 -13.39 13.33 15.76
CA VAL A 122 -14.45 14.25 16.21
C VAL A 122 -15.08 13.76 17.52
N LEU A 123 -15.33 12.45 17.65
CA LEU A 123 -15.83 11.87 18.90
C LEU A 123 -14.81 12.05 20.06
N MET A 124 -13.51 11.88 19.81
CA MET A 124 -12.46 12.08 20.81
C MET A 124 -12.39 13.54 21.28
N VAL A 125 -12.46 14.49 20.35
CA VAL A 125 -12.45 15.92 20.66
C VAL A 125 -13.72 16.35 21.41
N ARG A 126 -14.88 15.80 21.04
CA ARG A 126 -16.17 16.09 21.70
C ARG A 126 -16.28 15.51 23.10
N HIS A 127 -15.75 14.31 23.36
CA HIS A 127 -15.70 13.70 24.69
C HIS A 127 -14.93 14.59 25.70
N LYS A 128 -13.92 15.34 25.24
CA LYS A 128 -13.16 16.30 26.07
C LYS A 128 -13.96 17.56 26.45
N HIS A 129 -15.02 17.90 25.71
CA HIS A 129 -15.71 19.19 25.82
C HIS A 129 -17.15 19.15 26.38
N ASN A 130 -17.84 18.00 26.43
CA ASN A 130 -19.19 17.93 27.02
C ASN A 130 -19.61 16.48 27.37
N THR A 131 -19.60 16.13 28.66
CA THR A 131 -19.95 14.78 29.14
C THR A 131 -21.47 14.51 29.12
N GLU A 132 -22.33 15.53 29.14
CA GLU A 132 -23.80 15.36 29.19
C GLU A 132 -24.47 15.07 27.83
N PHE A 133 -23.86 15.44 26.70
CA PHE A 133 -24.45 15.22 25.37
C PHE A 133 -24.19 13.81 24.82
N PHE A 134 -23.16 13.14 25.34
CA PHE A 134 -22.71 11.82 24.89
C PHE A 134 -23.78 10.73 25.09
N ILE A 135 -24.56 10.81 26.18
CA ILE A 135 -25.62 9.84 26.50
C ILE A 135 -26.82 9.98 25.55
N LYS A 136 -27.20 11.20 25.15
CA LYS A 136 -28.36 11.43 24.26
C LYS A 136 -28.10 11.04 22.81
N SER A 137 -26.88 11.19 22.31
CA SER A 137 -26.54 10.79 20.94
C SER A 137 -26.38 9.27 20.80
N HIS A 138 -25.98 8.56 21.87
CA HIS A 138 -25.85 7.10 21.86
C HIS A 138 -27.19 6.35 21.95
N CYS A 139 -28.22 6.93 22.57
CA CYS A 139 -29.56 6.33 22.60
C CYS A 139 -30.23 6.22 21.21
N ALA A 140 -29.76 6.96 20.19
CA ALA A 140 -30.33 6.87 18.85
C ALA A 140 -29.73 5.75 17.99
N HIS A 141 -28.57 5.18 18.37
CA HIS A 141 -27.84 4.20 17.56
C HIS A 141 -27.77 2.79 18.19
N PHE A 142 -28.24 2.61 19.43
CA PHE A 142 -28.39 1.29 20.04
C PHE A 142 -29.72 0.64 19.61
N VAL A 143 -29.75 0.04 18.42
CA VAL A 143 -30.82 -0.90 17.99
C VAL A 143 -30.25 -2.29 17.61
N THR A 144 -28.95 -2.56 17.78
CA THR A 144 -28.39 -3.85 17.29
C THR A 144 -27.55 -4.69 18.24
N PHE A 145 -27.30 -4.35 19.50
CA PHE A 145 -26.61 -5.30 20.39
C PHE A 145 -27.01 -5.12 21.86
N ASP A 146 -28.20 -5.61 22.20
CA ASP A 146 -28.53 -6.05 23.55
C ASP A 146 -28.45 -7.57 23.59
N LEU A 147 -27.52 -8.09 24.38
CA LEU A 147 -27.54 -9.37 25.10
C LEU A 147 -26.11 -9.69 25.50
N LEU A 148 -25.73 -9.34 26.74
CA LEU A 148 -25.17 -10.26 27.72
C LEU A 148 -24.50 -9.53 28.90
N VAL A 149 -24.97 -9.91 30.09
CA VAL A 149 -24.34 -9.82 31.41
C VAL A 149 -24.60 -8.54 32.22
N GLU A 150 -25.68 -8.61 33.00
CA GLU A 150 -25.75 -8.09 34.36
C GLU A 150 -24.60 -8.68 35.20
N PHE A 151 -23.80 -7.86 35.88
CA PHE A 151 -23.33 -8.17 37.24
C PHE A 151 -22.79 -6.90 37.92
N ASN A 152 -23.45 -6.58 39.04
CA ASN A 152 -23.19 -5.48 39.97
C ASN A 152 -21.95 -5.79 40.83
N TYR A 153 -20.88 -4.99 40.77
CA TYR A 153 -19.92 -4.81 41.88
C TYR A 153 -19.16 -3.46 41.77
N PRO A 154 -19.12 -2.64 42.84
CA PRO A 154 -18.39 -1.38 42.84
C PRO A 154 -16.95 -1.61 43.30
N LEU A 155 -15.98 -1.20 42.49
CA LEU A 155 -14.62 -0.97 42.97
C LEU A 155 -14.11 0.32 42.31
N HIS A 156 -14.01 1.37 43.12
CA HIS A 156 -13.31 2.60 42.78
C HIS A 156 -12.03 2.65 43.61
N ILE A 157 -10.89 2.76 42.93
CA ILE A 157 -9.63 3.17 43.55
C ILE A 157 -9.60 4.70 43.52
N LYS A 158 -9.60 5.34 44.69
CA LYS A 158 -9.36 6.79 44.83
C LYS A 158 -7.88 7.06 44.57
N MET A 159 -7.54 7.62 43.41
CA MET A 159 -6.21 8.21 43.19
C MET A 159 -6.27 9.72 43.41
N CYS A 160 -5.36 10.23 44.24
CA CYS A 160 -5.20 11.65 44.50
C CYS A 160 -4.91 12.41 43.18
N VAL A 161 -5.31 13.68 43.06
CA VAL A 161 -5.05 14.52 41.86
C VAL A 161 -3.56 14.52 41.51
N SER A 162 -2.69 14.50 42.53
CA SER A 162 -1.25 14.34 42.36
C SER A 162 -0.89 13.00 41.70
N VAL A 163 -1.53 11.90 42.10
CA VAL A 163 -1.29 10.56 41.52
C VAL A 163 -1.76 10.49 40.07
N ARG A 164 -2.89 11.13 39.72
CA ARG A 164 -3.34 11.23 38.31
C ARG A 164 -2.39 12.05 37.45
N ARG A 165 -1.88 13.18 37.96
CA ARG A 165 -0.87 14.00 37.26
C ARG A 165 0.44 13.25 37.09
N CYS A 166 0.90 12.55 38.14
CA CYS A 166 2.08 11.69 38.08
C CYS A 166 1.91 10.56 37.05
N LEU A 167 0.73 9.96 36.94
CA LEU A 167 0.46 8.91 35.94
C LEU A 167 0.44 9.45 34.51
N ILE A 168 -0.22 10.59 34.26
CA ILE A 168 -0.23 11.21 32.92
C ILE A 168 1.18 11.65 32.52
N MET A 169 1.92 12.29 33.44
CA MET A 169 3.30 12.69 33.21
C MET A 169 4.22 11.48 33.01
N GLY A 170 4.04 10.43 33.81
CA GLY A 170 4.76 9.17 33.67
C GLY A 170 4.55 8.55 32.28
N VAL A 171 3.30 8.39 31.86
CA VAL A 171 2.95 7.86 30.52
C VAL A 171 3.52 8.74 29.41
N TYR A 172 3.40 10.07 29.52
CA TYR A 172 3.97 11.00 28.55
C TYR A 172 5.50 10.84 28.45
N LEU A 173 6.20 10.83 29.58
CA LEU A 173 7.66 10.67 29.62
C LEU A 173 8.09 9.30 29.11
N THR A 174 7.32 8.24 29.37
CA THR A 174 7.59 6.91 28.82
C THR A 174 7.45 6.92 27.29
N ILE A 175 6.35 7.43 26.74
CA ILE A 175 6.15 7.53 25.29
C ILE A 175 7.27 8.38 24.67
N LEU A 176 7.59 9.51 25.30
CA LEU A 176 8.67 10.39 24.84
C LEU A 176 10.01 9.65 24.83
N ALA A 177 10.39 9.00 25.93
CA ALA A 177 11.62 8.22 26.00
C ALA A 177 11.64 7.10 24.93
N THR A 178 10.52 6.41 24.70
CA THR A 178 10.43 5.41 23.63
C THR A 178 10.68 6.05 22.27
N VAL A 179 10.03 7.17 21.93
CA VAL A 179 10.20 7.85 20.64
C VAL A 179 11.65 8.28 20.40
N TYR A 180 12.33 8.81 21.41
CA TYR A 180 13.75 9.19 21.31
C TYR A 180 14.69 7.98 21.14
N LEU A 181 14.27 6.79 21.61
CA LEU A 181 15.06 5.57 21.48
C LEU A 181 14.76 4.77 20.20
N VAL A 182 13.60 4.98 19.55
CA VAL A 182 13.20 4.30 18.31
C VAL A 182 14.27 4.36 17.21
N PRO A 183 14.94 5.49 16.93
CA PRO A 183 15.95 5.57 15.89
C PRO A 183 17.12 4.59 16.04
N LEU A 184 17.42 4.18 17.27
CA LEU A 184 18.48 3.19 17.54
C LEU A 184 18.09 1.77 17.12
N GLY A 185 16.79 1.49 17.02
CA GLY A 185 16.25 0.20 16.60
C GLY A 185 15.77 0.16 15.14
N LEU A 186 15.72 1.31 14.45
CA LEU A 186 15.36 1.36 13.04
C LEU A 186 16.58 1.02 12.17
N TYR A 187 16.51 -0.14 11.52
CA TYR A 187 17.46 -0.55 10.50
C TYR A 187 16.87 -0.33 9.11
N SER A 188 17.66 0.24 8.21
CA SER A 188 17.32 0.35 6.80
C SER A 188 18.50 -0.11 5.94
N PRO A 189 18.28 -0.96 4.92
CA PRO A 189 19.32 -1.33 3.96
C PRO A 189 19.94 -0.14 3.23
N CYS A 190 19.25 1.01 3.19
CA CYS A 190 19.75 2.25 2.58
C CYS A 190 20.62 3.11 3.51
N ILE A 191 20.83 2.70 4.77
CA ILE A 191 21.83 3.31 5.64
C ILE A 191 23.17 2.58 5.37
N LYS A 192 23.97 3.13 4.46
CA LYS A 192 25.18 2.49 3.93
C LYS A 192 26.41 3.37 4.02
N LYS A 193 27.58 2.75 4.20
CA LYS A 193 28.86 3.47 4.10
C LYS A 193 29.02 4.04 2.69
N LYS A 194 29.58 5.25 2.58
CA LYS A 194 29.81 5.90 1.28
C LYS A 194 30.64 4.98 0.37
N GLY A 195 30.22 4.82 -0.88
CA GLY A 195 30.88 3.96 -1.87
C GLY A 195 30.58 2.47 -1.77
N THR A 196 29.66 2.02 -0.90
CA THR A 196 29.26 0.60 -0.78
C THR A 196 27.92 0.26 -1.44
N LEU A 197 27.34 1.21 -2.17
CA LEU A 197 26.15 0.96 -2.98
C LEU A 197 26.56 0.22 -4.25
N GLY A 198 25.87 -0.88 -4.56
CA GLY A 198 26.07 -1.62 -5.81
C GLY A 198 25.48 -0.90 -7.03
N PRO A 199 25.56 -1.50 -8.22
CA PRO A 199 24.90 -0.97 -9.41
C PRO A 199 23.37 -0.91 -9.22
N ALA A 200 22.72 -0.05 -10.00
CA ALA A 200 21.27 0.01 -10.03
C ALA A 200 20.70 -1.33 -10.55
N PRO A 201 19.59 -1.85 -9.97
CA PRO A 201 18.94 -3.03 -10.51
C PRO A 201 18.51 -2.80 -11.96
N ALA A 202 18.78 -3.76 -12.83
CA ALA A 202 18.31 -3.73 -14.21
C ALA A 202 16.77 -3.70 -14.27
N LEU A 203 16.20 -3.02 -15.26
CA LEU A 203 14.74 -2.86 -15.39
C LEU A 203 14.18 -3.85 -16.40
N ILE A 204 13.19 -4.63 -15.98
CA ILE A 204 12.42 -5.51 -16.85
C ILE A 204 11.01 -4.93 -16.98
N GLY A 205 10.58 -4.61 -18.20
CA GLY A 205 9.25 -4.04 -18.44
C GLY A 205 8.15 -5.09 -18.24
N HIS A 206 7.35 -4.97 -17.18
CA HIS A 206 6.22 -5.86 -16.87
C HIS A 206 5.14 -5.73 -17.93
N ARG A 207 4.89 -6.78 -18.72
CA ARG A 207 3.98 -6.73 -19.89
C ARG A 207 4.30 -5.57 -20.84
N GLY A 208 5.57 -5.19 -20.90
CA GLY A 208 6.09 -3.97 -21.53
C GLY A 208 6.09 -2.77 -20.57
N ALA A 209 5.41 -1.68 -20.92
CA ALA A 209 5.29 -0.46 -20.12
C ALA A 209 3.81 -0.07 -19.95
N PRO A 210 3.05 -0.78 -19.08
CA PRO A 210 1.61 -0.64 -18.96
C PRO A 210 1.17 0.73 -18.40
N MET A 211 2.08 1.50 -17.81
CA MET A 211 1.84 2.92 -17.48
C MET A 211 1.96 3.86 -18.69
N LEU A 212 2.45 3.41 -19.84
CA LEU A 212 2.62 4.20 -21.06
C LEU A 212 1.78 3.71 -22.24
N ALA A 213 1.39 2.44 -22.25
CA ALA A 213 0.71 1.78 -23.35
C ALA A 213 -0.13 0.59 -22.84
N PRO A 214 -1.11 0.09 -23.62
CA PRO A 214 -1.89 -1.09 -23.25
C PRO A 214 -1.00 -2.32 -23.06
N GLU A 215 -1.11 -3.02 -21.93
CA GLU A 215 -0.28 -4.18 -21.58
C GLU A 215 -0.25 -5.27 -22.66
N ASN A 216 0.86 -6.02 -22.76
CA ASN A 216 1.01 -7.16 -23.69
C ASN A 216 0.74 -6.84 -25.18
N THR A 217 0.88 -5.57 -25.57
CA THR A 217 0.84 -5.11 -26.97
C THR A 217 2.24 -4.76 -27.47
N LEU A 218 2.43 -4.75 -28.79
CA LEU A 218 3.72 -4.38 -29.38
C LEU A 218 4.16 -2.98 -28.95
N MET A 219 3.24 -2.00 -28.92
CA MET A 219 3.53 -0.65 -28.43
C MET A 219 4.01 -0.66 -26.97
N SER A 220 3.46 -1.50 -26.11
CA SER A 220 3.90 -1.60 -24.71
C SER A 220 5.37 -1.99 -24.60
N PHE A 221 5.80 -2.95 -25.41
CA PHE A 221 7.19 -3.38 -25.44
C PHE A 221 8.11 -2.34 -26.08
N GLU A 222 7.68 -1.68 -27.17
CA GLU A 222 8.41 -0.56 -27.76
C GLU A 222 8.62 0.56 -26.74
N LYS A 223 7.58 0.93 -25.98
CA LYS A 223 7.68 1.93 -24.91
C LYS A 223 8.59 1.50 -23.76
N ALA A 224 8.63 0.22 -23.42
CA ALA A 224 9.57 -0.30 -22.43
C ALA A 224 11.03 -0.18 -22.90
N VAL A 225 11.30 -0.49 -24.18
CA VAL A 225 12.61 -0.31 -24.80
C VAL A 225 13.00 1.17 -24.85
N GLU A 226 12.10 2.05 -25.30
CA GLU A 226 12.29 3.51 -25.32
C GLU A 226 12.59 4.07 -23.92
N ALA A 227 11.93 3.52 -22.88
CA ALA A 227 12.12 3.92 -21.49
C ALA A 227 13.43 3.39 -20.87
N GLY A 228 14.22 2.61 -21.61
CA GLY A 228 15.52 2.09 -21.18
C GLY A 228 15.45 0.77 -20.42
N SER A 229 14.41 -0.04 -20.62
CA SER A 229 14.36 -1.38 -20.00
C SER A 229 15.48 -2.28 -20.56
N ASP A 230 16.10 -3.07 -19.70
CA ASP A 230 17.13 -4.06 -20.02
C ASP A 230 16.51 -5.40 -20.46
N GLY A 231 15.29 -5.66 -20.03
CA GLY A 231 14.51 -6.82 -20.46
C GLY A 231 13.01 -6.52 -20.54
N LEU A 232 12.26 -7.50 -21.03
CA LEU A 232 10.83 -7.44 -21.22
C LEU A 232 10.19 -8.66 -20.56
N GLU A 233 9.10 -8.47 -19.84
CA GLU A 233 8.31 -9.55 -19.25
C GLU A 233 6.95 -9.64 -19.93
N THR A 234 6.40 -10.85 -20.05
CA THR A 234 5.07 -11.06 -20.66
C THR A 234 4.41 -12.36 -20.19
N ASP A 235 3.17 -12.56 -20.62
CA ASP A 235 2.34 -13.72 -20.33
C ASP A 235 1.98 -14.46 -21.62
N VAL A 236 2.30 -15.75 -21.73
CA VAL A 236 2.14 -16.52 -22.96
C VAL A 236 1.09 -17.61 -22.80
N THR A 237 0.20 -17.71 -23.77
CA THR A 237 -0.71 -18.85 -23.99
C THR A 237 -0.74 -19.21 -25.47
N ILE A 238 -1.45 -20.27 -25.86
CA ILE A 238 -1.54 -20.74 -27.26
C ILE A 238 -2.98 -20.64 -27.75
N SER A 239 -3.17 -20.16 -28.98
CA SER A 239 -4.46 -20.12 -29.67
C SER A 239 -4.92 -21.53 -30.07
N PHE A 240 -6.20 -21.66 -30.39
CA PHE A 240 -6.82 -22.95 -30.72
C PHE A 240 -6.16 -23.65 -31.92
N ASP A 241 -5.63 -22.85 -32.85
CA ASP A 241 -4.92 -23.25 -34.06
C ASP A 241 -3.38 -23.21 -33.92
N GLY A 242 -2.86 -23.06 -32.71
CA GLY A 242 -1.45 -23.34 -32.41
C GLY A 242 -0.48 -22.18 -32.50
N VAL A 243 -0.96 -20.93 -32.50
CA VAL A 243 -0.13 -19.73 -32.48
C VAL A 243 0.05 -19.25 -31.03
N PRO A 244 1.26 -19.24 -30.47
CA PRO A 244 1.51 -18.64 -29.17
C PRO A 244 1.32 -17.12 -29.21
N PHE A 245 0.59 -16.58 -28.24
CA PHE A 245 0.23 -15.17 -28.16
C PHE A 245 0.25 -14.66 -26.71
N LEU A 246 0.24 -13.34 -26.58
CA LEU A 246 0.42 -12.67 -25.30
C LEU A 246 -0.92 -12.34 -24.64
N MET A 247 -1.16 -12.89 -23.45
CA MET A 247 -2.36 -12.63 -22.66
C MET A 247 -2.17 -13.09 -21.22
N HIS A 248 -2.34 -12.15 -20.29
CA HIS A 248 -2.31 -12.45 -18.85
C HIS A 248 -3.57 -13.19 -18.39
N ASP A 249 -4.72 -12.71 -18.84
CA ASP A 249 -5.99 -13.18 -18.31
C ASP A 249 -6.41 -14.49 -18.96
N ARG A 250 -7.22 -15.27 -18.23
CA ARG A 250 -7.87 -16.44 -18.81
C ARG A 250 -8.82 -16.10 -19.96
N THR A 251 -9.41 -14.89 -19.98
CA THR A 251 -10.40 -14.45 -20.97
C THR A 251 -9.99 -13.13 -21.61
N LEU A 252 -10.64 -12.76 -22.71
CA LEU A 252 -10.32 -11.55 -23.48
C LEU A 252 -11.09 -10.31 -22.99
N ARG A 253 -11.91 -10.42 -21.93
CA ARG A 253 -12.87 -9.37 -21.52
C ARG A 253 -12.23 -8.05 -21.15
N ARG A 254 -11.15 -8.12 -20.37
CA ARG A 254 -10.56 -6.98 -19.68
C ARG A 254 -9.78 -6.07 -20.62
N THR A 255 -8.99 -6.68 -21.50
CA THR A 255 -7.99 -6.00 -22.34
C THR A 255 -8.35 -6.00 -23.81
N THR A 256 -9.58 -6.39 -24.19
CA THR A 256 -10.02 -6.34 -25.60
C THR A 256 -11.49 -5.92 -25.78
N ASN A 257 -11.89 -5.72 -27.04
CA ASN A 257 -13.28 -5.51 -27.44
C ASN A 257 -14.10 -6.80 -27.69
N VAL A 258 -13.70 -7.96 -27.15
CA VAL A 258 -14.36 -9.27 -27.38
C VAL A 258 -15.88 -9.24 -27.17
N HIS A 259 -16.38 -8.44 -26.22
CA HIS A 259 -17.82 -8.31 -25.95
C HIS A 259 -18.61 -7.69 -27.10
N LYS A 260 -17.96 -6.94 -28.00
CA LYS A 260 -18.57 -6.38 -29.20
C LYS A 260 -18.46 -7.33 -30.38
N VAL A 261 -17.30 -7.96 -30.56
CA VAL A 261 -17.00 -8.80 -31.73
C VAL A 261 -17.57 -10.22 -31.56
N PHE A 262 -17.45 -10.80 -30.37
CA PHE A 262 -17.91 -12.16 -30.04
C PHE A 262 -18.74 -12.18 -28.74
N PRO A 263 -19.94 -11.55 -28.71
CA PRO A 263 -20.73 -11.38 -27.49
C PRO A 263 -21.11 -12.69 -26.79
N ASN A 264 -21.25 -13.79 -27.54
CA ASN A 264 -21.59 -15.11 -26.99
C ASN A 264 -20.38 -15.91 -26.47
N ARG A 265 -19.15 -15.39 -26.63
CA ARG A 265 -17.90 -16.06 -26.25
C ARG A 265 -17.05 -15.21 -25.29
N THR A 266 -17.63 -14.19 -24.66
CA THR A 266 -16.91 -13.31 -23.73
C THR A 266 -16.20 -14.06 -22.61
N ASP A 267 -16.82 -15.12 -22.08
CA ASP A 267 -16.29 -15.93 -20.98
C ASP A 267 -15.53 -17.17 -21.45
N THR A 268 -15.41 -17.34 -22.78
CA THR A 268 -14.60 -18.40 -23.36
C THR A 268 -13.12 -18.12 -23.08
N PRO A 269 -12.33 -19.14 -22.66
CA PRO A 269 -10.90 -18.93 -22.46
C PRO A 269 -10.22 -18.39 -23.71
N ALA A 270 -9.29 -17.45 -23.56
CA ALA A 270 -8.58 -16.80 -24.67
C ALA A 270 -7.91 -17.83 -25.60
N ALA A 271 -7.35 -18.91 -25.02
CA ALA A 271 -6.76 -20.03 -25.76
C ALA A 271 -7.74 -20.77 -26.69
N MET A 272 -9.06 -20.64 -26.49
CA MET A 272 -10.08 -21.31 -27.31
C MET A 272 -10.54 -20.46 -28.52
N PHE A 273 -9.80 -19.41 -28.85
CA PHE A 273 -9.96 -18.62 -30.07
C PHE A 273 -8.86 -18.95 -31.07
N THR A 274 -9.15 -18.87 -32.36
CA THR A 274 -8.11 -19.00 -33.39
C THR A 274 -7.28 -17.72 -33.48
N TRP A 275 -6.09 -17.78 -34.07
CA TRP A 275 -5.24 -16.61 -34.23
C TRP A 275 -5.94 -15.50 -35.04
N ALA A 276 -6.62 -15.84 -36.13
CA ALA A 276 -7.35 -14.88 -36.93
C ALA A 276 -8.48 -14.17 -36.15
N GLU A 277 -9.12 -14.87 -35.21
CA GLU A 277 -10.11 -14.25 -34.31
C GLU A 277 -9.43 -13.29 -33.33
N LEU A 278 -8.31 -13.69 -32.72
CA LEU A 278 -7.55 -12.89 -31.76
C LEU A 278 -6.97 -11.62 -32.40
N GLU A 279 -6.38 -11.76 -33.59
CA GLU A 279 -5.79 -10.66 -34.35
C GLU A 279 -6.83 -9.60 -34.76
N SER A 280 -8.09 -10.00 -34.91
CA SER A 280 -9.20 -9.08 -35.24
C SER A 280 -9.66 -8.20 -34.07
N LEU A 281 -9.23 -8.50 -32.85
CA LEU A 281 -9.67 -7.77 -31.65
C LEU A 281 -8.86 -6.50 -31.44
N ASP A 282 -9.54 -5.44 -31.01
CA ASP A 282 -8.91 -4.23 -30.46
C ASP A 282 -8.42 -4.56 -29.06
N ALA A 283 -7.11 -4.43 -28.83
CA ALA A 283 -6.44 -4.67 -27.56
C ALA A 283 -5.93 -3.37 -26.90
N GLY A 284 -6.42 -2.20 -27.34
CA GLY A 284 -5.81 -0.91 -27.04
C GLY A 284 -6.75 0.18 -26.53
N THR A 285 -7.96 0.27 -27.10
CA THR A 285 -8.95 1.31 -26.74
C THR A 285 -9.38 1.23 -25.27
N TRP A 286 -9.33 0.04 -24.67
CA TRP A 286 -9.62 -0.14 -23.24
C TRP A 286 -8.66 0.67 -22.37
N PHE A 287 -7.39 0.79 -22.73
CA PHE A 287 -6.38 1.50 -21.95
C PHE A 287 -6.68 3.00 -21.89
N LEU A 288 -7.06 3.60 -23.03
CA LEU A 288 -7.43 5.02 -23.12
C LEU A 288 -8.72 5.33 -22.34
N SER A 289 -9.70 4.44 -22.41
CA SER A 289 -11.02 4.65 -21.79
C SER A 289 -11.02 4.42 -20.28
N HIS A 290 -10.30 3.40 -19.79
CA HIS A 290 -10.25 3.07 -18.37
C HIS A 290 -9.15 3.83 -17.63
N ASN A 291 -8.07 4.24 -18.32
CA ASN A 291 -6.93 4.96 -17.76
C ASN A 291 -6.42 4.34 -16.44
N PRO A 292 -6.01 3.06 -16.45
CA PRO A 292 -5.79 2.29 -15.22
C PRO A 292 -4.73 2.90 -14.30
N PHE A 293 -3.71 3.55 -14.84
CA PHE A 293 -2.64 4.16 -14.05
C PHE A 293 -2.74 5.68 -13.92
N GLY A 294 -3.82 6.29 -14.42
CA GLY A 294 -3.97 7.75 -14.43
C GLY A 294 -3.02 8.47 -15.40
N THR A 295 -2.25 7.74 -16.22
CA THR A 295 -1.16 8.28 -17.05
C THR A 295 -1.59 8.67 -18.46
N VAL A 296 -2.76 8.25 -18.95
CA VAL A 296 -3.21 8.52 -20.34
C VAL A 296 -3.16 10.03 -20.67
N GLY A 297 -3.50 10.89 -19.70
CA GLY A 297 -3.46 12.35 -19.88
C GLY A 297 -2.05 12.94 -20.09
N SER A 298 -0.99 12.20 -19.74
CA SER A 298 0.40 12.60 -19.97
C SER A 298 0.95 12.14 -21.33
N LEU A 299 0.23 11.26 -22.04
CA LEU A 299 0.65 10.75 -23.35
C LEU A 299 0.42 11.79 -24.44
N GLY A 300 1.37 11.88 -25.38
CA GLY A 300 1.21 12.73 -26.56
C GLY A 300 0.09 12.22 -27.48
N ALA A 301 -0.47 13.10 -28.31
CA ALA A 301 -1.60 12.75 -29.19
C ALA A 301 -1.28 11.57 -30.14
N LYS A 302 -0.04 11.45 -30.61
CA LYS A 302 0.41 10.33 -31.45
C LYS A 302 0.42 9.01 -30.67
N ASP A 303 0.96 9.02 -29.45
CA ASP A 303 0.99 7.84 -28.59
C ASP A 303 -0.43 7.41 -28.21
N GLN A 304 -1.34 8.35 -27.93
CA GLN A 304 -2.75 8.01 -27.69
C GLN A 304 -3.39 7.37 -28.93
N GLN A 305 -3.14 7.89 -30.12
CA GLN A 305 -3.66 7.30 -31.36
C GLN A 305 -3.09 5.88 -31.59
N GLN A 306 -1.80 5.69 -31.37
CA GLN A 306 -1.15 4.38 -31.50
C GLN A 306 -1.69 3.38 -30.46
N ALA A 307 -1.86 3.82 -29.21
CA ALA A 307 -2.40 3.03 -28.12
C ALA A 307 -3.83 2.56 -28.42
N GLY A 308 -4.66 3.39 -29.06
CA GLY A 308 -6.00 3.01 -29.50
C GLY A 308 -6.03 2.05 -30.70
N ASN A 309 -4.90 1.87 -31.40
CA ASN A 309 -4.78 1.03 -32.59
C ASN A 309 -3.81 -0.13 -32.35
N GLN A 310 -4.07 -0.92 -31.32
CA GLN A 310 -3.32 -2.13 -31.00
C GLN A 310 -4.20 -3.38 -31.16
N SER A 311 -3.59 -4.48 -31.60
CA SER A 311 -4.18 -5.82 -31.63
C SER A 311 -3.52 -6.73 -30.58
N VAL A 312 -4.06 -7.93 -30.40
CA VAL A 312 -3.39 -8.98 -29.60
C VAL A 312 -2.01 -9.28 -30.23
N CYS A 313 -0.97 -9.33 -29.39
CA CYS A 313 0.41 -9.54 -29.84
C CYS A 313 0.74 -11.04 -29.89
N SER A 314 1.42 -11.49 -30.94
CA SER A 314 1.96 -12.86 -31.01
C SER A 314 3.28 -12.96 -30.23
N LEU A 315 3.60 -14.16 -29.74
CA LEU A 315 4.91 -14.41 -29.13
C LEU A 315 6.04 -14.12 -30.12
N GLN A 316 5.84 -14.48 -31.39
CA GLN A 316 6.82 -14.24 -32.45
C GLN A 316 7.16 -12.75 -32.57
N ALA A 317 6.15 -11.87 -32.65
CA ALA A 317 6.37 -10.44 -32.79
C ALA A 317 7.11 -9.84 -31.58
N TYR A 318 6.77 -10.30 -30.38
CA TYR A 318 7.45 -9.93 -29.15
C TYR A 318 8.93 -10.37 -29.14
N LEU A 319 9.22 -11.63 -29.46
CA LEU A 319 10.59 -12.15 -29.50
C LEU A 319 11.41 -11.47 -30.61
N GLN A 320 10.77 -11.15 -31.74
CA GLN A 320 11.39 -10.42 -32.84
C GLN A 320 11.85 -9.02 -32.41
N LEU A 321 11.00 -8.28 -31.69
CA LEU A 321 11.37 -6.98 -31.13
C LEU A 321 12.52 -7.12 -30.11
N ALA A 322 12.43 -8.08 -29.21
CA ALA A 322 13.46 -8.30 -28.19
C ALA A 322 14.82 -8.65 -28.82
N GLY A 323 14.85 -9.55 -29.81
CA GLY A 323 16.07 -9.91 -30.52
C GLY A 323 16.68 -8.74 -31.30
N GLN A 324 15.86 -7.90 -31.94
CA GLN A 324 16.33 -6.72 -32.67
C GLN A 324 16.87 -5.61 -31.76
N THR A 325 16.39 -5.55 -30.52
CA THR A 325 16.76 -4.51 -29.54
C THR A 325 17.72 -5.01 -28.47
N ASP A 326 18.22 -6.24 -28.63
CA ASP A 326 19.12 -6.93 -27.71
C ASP A 326 18.62 -6.93 -26.25
N LYS A 327 17.37 -7.37 -26.05
CA LYS A 327 16.71 -7.40 -24.74
C LYS A 327 16.53 -8.82 -24.23
N LEU A 328 16.72 -8.98 -22.93
CA LEU A 328 16.33 -10.20 -22.24
C LEU A 328 14.80 -10.33 -22.23
N VAL A 329 14.30 -11.56 -22.32
CA VAL A 329 12.87 -11.84 -22.20
C VAL A 329 12.62 -12.80 -21.06
N ILE A 330 11.53 -12.60 -20.32
CA ILE A 330 11.02 -13.52 -19.33
C ILE A 330 9.52 -13.64 -19.53
N PHE A 331 8.96 -14.83 -19.36
CA PHE A 331 7.52 -14.98 -19.49
C PHE A 331 6.95 -16.08 -18.63
N ASP A 332 5.72 -15.87 -18.17
CA ASP A 332 4.86 -16.92 -17.67
C ASP A 332 4.27 -17.70 -18.85
N LEU A 333 4.28 -19.03 -18.78
CA LEU A 333 3.74 -19.90 -19.84
C LEU A 333 2.54 -20.66 -19.32
N TYR A 334 1.35 -20.28 -19.77
CA TYR A 334 0.10 -20.90 -19.36
C TYR A 334 -0.22 -22.14 -20.18
N ARG A 335 -0.45 -23.26 -19.49
CA ARG A 335 -0.94 -24.49 -20.13
C ARG A 335 -2.38 -24.29 -20.62
N PRO A 336 -2.70 -24.58 -21.90
CA PRO A 336 -4.06 -24.47 -22.42
C PRO A 336 -5.11 -25.30 -21.66
N PRO A 337 -6.41 -24.92 -21.72
CA PRO A 337 -7.48 -25.62 -21.03
C PRO A 337 -7.72 -27.05 -21.59
N ARG A 338 -8.46 -27.87 -20.84
CA ARG A 338 -8.84 -29.23 -21.29
C ARG A 338 -9.61 -29.18 -22.61
N GLY A 339 -9.29 -30.10 -23.52
CA GLY A 339 -9.89 -30.17 -24.87
C GLY A 339 -9.19 -29.31 -25.92
N HIS A 340 -8.17 -28.53 -25.55
CA HIS A 340 -7.36 -27.76 -26.49
C HIS A 340 -6.36 -28.66 -27.24
N PRO A 341 -6.19 -28.53 -28.58
CA PRO A 341 -5.33 -29.42 -29.38
C PRO A 341 -3.85 -29.42 -28.94
N TYR A 342 -3.34 -28.25 -28.55
CA TYR A 342 -1.94 -28.07 -28.12
C TYR A 342 -1.74 -28.19 -26.61
N ARG A 343 -2.74 -28.69 -25.87
CA ARG A 343 -2.69 -28.72 -24.41
C ARG A 343 -1.47 -29.49 -23.88
N ASP A 344 -1.05 -30.55 -24.55
CA ASP A 344 0.01 -31.44 -24.08
C ASP A 344 1.35 -31.21 -24.80
N THR A 345 1.37 -30.32 -25.80
CA THR A 345 2.55 -29.95 -26.60
C THR A 345 2.89 -28.45 -26.54
N TRP A 346 2.25 -27.70 -25.63
CA TRP A 346 2.41 -26.24 -25.53
C TRP A 346 3.86 -25.79 -25.31
N ILE A 347 4.64 -26.50 -24.48
CA ILE A 347 6.06 -26.19 -24.28
C ILE A 347 6.85 -26.37 -25.59
N GLN A 348 6.65 -27.48 -26.29
CA GLN A 348 7.33 -27.75 -27.56
C GLN A 348 6.98 -26.69 -28.60
N ARG A 349 5.70 -26.32 -28.72
CA ARG A 349 5.26 -25.29 -29.65
C ARG A 349 5.87 -23.92 -29.31
N THR A 350 5.96 -23.56 -28.04
CA THR A 350 6.65 -22.34 -27.60
C THR A 350 8.14 -22.37 -27.94
N LEU A 351 8.82 -23.49 -27.71
CA LEU A 351 10.23 -23.65 -28.08
C LEU A 351 10.47 -23.55 -29.59
N GLU A 352 9.60 -24.14 -30.41
CA GLU A 352 9.66 -23.98 -31.87
C GLU A 352 9.62 -22.51 -32.30
N VAL A 353 8.79 -21.68 -31.66
CA VAL A 353 8.74 -20.25 -31.95
C VAL A 353 10.04 -19.54 -31.55
N VAL A 354 10.59 -19.87 -30.38
CA VAL A 354 11.86 -19.30 -29.90
C VAL A 354 12.99 -19.64 -30.88
N GLN A 355 13.14 -20.92 -31.22
CA GLN A 355 14.28 -21.44 -31.97
C GLN A 355 14.21 -21.17 -33.48
N ASN A 356 13.02 -21.30 -34.07
CA ASN A 356 12.88 -21.40 -35.53
C ASN A 356 12.10 -20.25 -36.16
N GLU A 357 11.26 -19.54 -35.39
CA GLU A 357 10.33 -18.54 -35.95
C GLU A 357 10.66 -17.10 -35.55
N SER A 358 11.65 -16.88 -34.67
CA SER A 358 12.06 -15.55 -34.21
C SER A 358 13.56 -15.31 -34.40
N SER A 359 13.98 -14.05 -34.35
CA SER A 359 15.40 -13.69 -34.41
C SER A 359 16.08 -13.59 -33.04
N ILE A 360 15.44 -14.06 -31.96
CA ILE A 360 16.00 -13.99 -30.62
C ILE A 360 17.08 -15.05 -30.45
N ASN A 361 18.13 -14.74 -29.70
CA ASN A 361 19.06 -15.76 -29.26
C ASN A 361 18.47 -16.46 -28.02
N SER A 362 18.49 -17.79 -27.97
CA SER A 362 17.97 -18.56 -26.83
C SER A 362 18.61 -18.15 -25.50
N SER A 363 19.88 -17.72 -25.51
CA SER A 363 20.54 -17.16 -24.32
C SER A 363 19.92 -15.86 -23.79
N GLN A 364 19.09 -15.16 -24.57
CA GLN A 364 18.33 -13.98 -24.09
C GLN A 364 17.03 -14.37 -23.36
N VAL A 365 16.62 -15.64 -23.41
CA VAL A 365 15.35 -16.11 -22.86
C VAL A 365 15.53 -16.68 -21.46
N LEU A 366 14.90 -16.04 -20.49
CA LEU A 366 14.79 -16.47 -19.09
C LEU A 366 13.61 -17.45 -18.97
N TRP A 367 13.88 -18.74 -19.01
CA TRP A 367 12.87 -19.79 -18.95
C TRP A 367 12.36 -20.02 -17.51
N LEU A 368 11.25 -19.37 -17.20
CA LEU A 368 10.60 -19.39 -15.89
C LEU A 368 9.84 -20.70 -15.55
N PRO A 369 9.12 -21.36 -16.50
CA PRO A 369 8.33 -22.54 -16.18
C PRO A 369 9.17 -23.70 -15.62
N SER A 370 8.74 -24.28 -14.50
CA SER A 370 9.35 -25.49 -13.93
C SER A 370 8.88 -26.78 -14.61
N ASP A 371 7.74 -26.74 -15.29
CA ASP A 371 7.19 -27.90 -16.00
C ASP A 371 8.16 -28.39 -17.08
N LEU A 372 8.43 -29.69 -17.07
CA LEU A 372 9.29 -30.36 -18.07
C LEU A 372 10.68 -29.70 -18.22
N ARG A 373 11.22 -29.08 -17.15
CA ARG A 373 12.50 -28.37 -17.20
C ARG A 373 13.65 -29.20 -17.78
N ALA A 374 13.76 -30.47 -17.40
CA ALA A 374 14.79 -31.36 -17.92
C ALA A 374 14.69 -31.55 -19.45
N LEU A 375 13.46 -31.66 -19.99
CA LEU A 375 13.22 -31.74 -21.43
C LEU A 375 13.59 -30.42 -22.12
N VAL A 376 13.22 -29.29 -21.52
CA VAL A 376 13.57 -27.96 -22.07
C VAL A 376 15.08 -27.78 -22.14
N GLN A 377 15.82 -28.17 -21.11
CA GLN A 377 17.29 -28.12 -21.10
C GLN A 377 17.92 -29.04 -22.15
N GLU A 378 17.32 -30.21 -22.40
CA GLU A 378 17.77 -31.12 -23.45
C GLU A 378 17.50 -30.55 -24.85
N MET A 379 16.34 -29.92 -25.05
CA MET A 379 15.94 -29.34 -26.34
C MET A 379 16.64 -28.03 -26.67
N ASP A 380 16.92 -27.20 -25.65
CA ASP A 380 17.57 -25.90 -25.79
C ASP A 380 18.43 -25.59 -24.55
N PRO A 381 19.70 -25.99 -24.56
CA PRO A 381 20.60 -25.76 -23.43
C PRO A 381 21.05 -24.30 -23.28
N GLU A 382 20.79 -23.43 -24.27
CA GLU A 382 21.16 -22.02 -24.20
C GLU A 382 20.16 -21.19 -23.40
N LEU A 383 18.92 -21.68 -23.22
CA LEU A 383 17.90 -21.01 -22.40
C LEU A 383 18.36 -20.86 -20.95
N GLN A 384 18.24 -19.64 -20.43
CA GLN A 384 18.59 -19.34 -19.04
C GLN A 384 17.50 -19.83 -18.08
N GLN A 385 17.76 -20.94 -17.40
CA GLN A 385 16.81 -21.53 -16.47
C GLN A 385 16.57 -20.59 -15.28
N THR A 386 15.30 -20.25 -15.05
CA THR A 386 14.86 -19.31 -14.02
C THR A 386 13.80 -19.97 -13.14
N SER A 387 13.82 -19.71 -11.83
CA SER A 387 12.80 -20.23 -10.90
C SER A 387 11.90 -19.11 -10.37
N GLY A 388 10.58 -19.39 -10.35
CA GLY A 388 9.56 -18.52 -9.74
C GLY A 388 9.47 -18.63 -8.21
N SER A 389 10.22 -19.55 -7.60
CA SER A 389 10.19 -19.82 -6.17
C SER A 389 11.60 -19.82 -5.56
N ARG A 390 11.66 -19.51 -4.26
CA ARG A 390 12.88 -19.70 -3.48
C ARG A 390 13.18 -21.19 -3.38
N LEU A 391 14.42 -21.56 -3.72
CA LEU A 391 14.90 -22.93 -3.62
C LEU A 391 16.24 -22.96 -2.86
N PRO A 392 16.59 -24.10 -2.22
CA PRO A 392 17.91 -24.33 -1.66
C PRO A 392 19.00 -24.27 -2.75
N LEU A 393 20.23 -23.89 -2.37
CA LEU A 393 21.34 -23.77 -3.32
C LEU A 393 21.64 -25.09 -4.08
N GLU A 394 21.53 -26.23 -3.41
CA GLU A 394 21.77 -27.55 -4.03
C GLU A 394 20.79 -27.83 -5.18
N GLU A 395 19.52 -27.47 -5.00
CA GLU A 395 18.48 -27.64 -6.01
C GLU A 395 18.70 -26.67 -7.18
N LEU A 396 19.06 -25.42 -6.90
CA LEU A 396 19.38 -24.43 -7.93
C LEU A 396 20.54 -24.88 -8.83
N HIS A 397 21.60 -25.45 -8.23
CA HIS A 397 22.72 -26.00 -8.99
C HIS A 397 22.32 -27.22 -9.81
N THR A 398 21.55 -28.14 -9.22
CA THR A 398 21.11 -29.38 -9.90
C THR A 398 20.21 -29.07 -11.09
N GLU A 399 19.34 -28.08 -10.95
CA GLU A 399 18.43 -27.64 -12.02
C GLU A 399 19.04 -26.61 -12.98
N HIS A 400 20.34 -26.30 -12.87
CA HIS A 400 21.04 -25.31 -13.70
C HIS A 400 20.39 -23.91 -13.67
N ILE A 401 19.76 -23.54 -12.56
CA ILE A 401 19.07 -22.26 -12.42
C ILE A 401 20.08 -21.13 -12.19
N VAL A 402 20.04 -20.12 -13.05
CA VAL A 402 20.94 -18.95 -13.01
C VAL A 402 20.26 -17.70 -12.46
N LYS A 403 18.93 -17.71 -12.36
CA LYS A 403 18.13 -16.57 -11.93
C LYS A 403 16.90 -16.96 -11.13
N LEU A 404 16.58 -16.17 -10.12
CA LEU A 404 15.33 -16.26 -9.37
C LEU A 404 14.41 -15.11 -9.76
N ASN A 405 13.14 -15.40 -10.01
CA ASN A 405 12.08 -14.42 -10.25
C ASN A 405 11.08 -14.48 -9.09
N LEU A 406 11.20 -13.58 -8.12
CA LEU A 406 10.44 -13.66 -6.87
C LEU A 406 9.55 -12.43 -6.69
N HIS A 407 8.45 -12.60 -5.96
CA HIS A 407 7.63 -11.47 -5.54
C HIS A 407 8.45 -10.53 -4.63
N TYR A 408 8.27 -9.21 -4.74
CA TYR A 408 9.06 -8.22 -3.99
C TYR A 408 8.99 -8.39 -2.47
N SER A 409 7.89 -8.95 -1.94
CA SER A 409 7.74 -9.27 -0.51
C SER A 409 8.73 -10.33 -0.01
N SER A 410 9.37 -11.05 -0.94
CA SER A 410 10.42 -12.02 -0.68
C SER A 410 11.82 -11.39 -0.63
N MET A 411 11.94 -10.07 -0.59
CA MET A 411 13.23 -9.39 -0.48
C MET A 411 13.89 -9.67 0.88
N SER A 412 15.13 -10.18 0.84
CA SER A 412 16.00 -10.33 2.03
C SER A 412 17.44 -10.08 1.59
N PRO A 413 18.15 -9.11 2.21
CA PRO A 413 19.52 -8.80 1.84
C PRO A 413 20.47 -9.98 2.07
N GLU A 414 20.23 -10.80 3.10
CA GLU A 414 21.04 -11.99 3.40
C GLU A 414 20.92 -13.02 2.28
N LEU A 415 19.68 -13.38 1.90
CA LEU A 415 19.44 -14.35 0.84
C LEU A 415 19.95 -13.86 -0.52
N ILE A 416 19.75 -12.58 -0.84
CA ILE A 416 20.25 -12.00 -2.10
C ILE A 416 21.78 -12.08 -2.15
N SER A 417 22.46 -11.80 -1.03
CA SER A 417 23.91 -11.93 -0.93
C SER A 417 24.37 -13.38 -1.08
N ASP A 418 23.68 -14.33 -0.47
CA ASP A 418 24.01 -15.76 -0.55
C ASP A 418 23.88 -16.30 -1.98
N TYR A 419 22.81 -15.93 -2.69
CA TYR A 419 22.63 -16.29 -4.10
C TYR A 419 23.69 -15.61 -5.00
N ALA A 420 23.98 -14.33 -4.77
CA ALA A 420 24.99 -13.61 -5.52
C ALA A 420 26.39 -14.24 -5.38
N ALA A 421 26.71 -14.78 -4.20
CA ALA A 421 28.00 -15.43 -3.93
C ALA A 421 28.26 -16.67 -4.81
N VAL A 422 27.20 -17.28 -5.36
CA VAL A 422 27.27 -18.42 -6.30
C VAL A 422 26.84 -18.05 -7.71
N ASN A 423 26.88 -16.76 -8.07
CA ASN A 423 26.50 -16.21 -9.38
C ASN A 423 25.03 -16.43 -9.77
N ILE A 424 24.13 -16.58 -8.80
CA ILE A 424 22.69 -16.64 -9.05
C ILE A 424 22.10 -15.24 -8.84
N THR A 425 21.48 -14.71 -9.89
CA THR A 425 20.89 -13.37 -9.84
C THR A 425 19.45 -13.39 -9.35
N THR A 426 18.98 -12.29 -8.78
CA THR A 426 17.59 -12.17 -8.28
C THR A 426 16.86 -11.05 -8.99
N ASN A 427 15.69 -11.39 -9.55
CA ASN A 427 14.68 -10.48 -10.04
C ASN A 427 13.51 -10.36 -9.06
N LEU A 428 13.02 -9.14 -8.82
CA LEU A 428 11.84 -8.91 -7.99
C LEU A 428 10.69 -8.28 -8.78
N TYR A 429 9.47 -8.79 -8.60
CA TYR A 429 8.27 -8.29 -9.28
C TYR A 429 7.09 -8.04 -8.29
N VAL A 430 6.15 -7.14 -8.57
CA VAL A 430 6.25 -6.00 -9.49
C VAL A 430 6.62 -4.75 -8.68
N ILE A 431 7.71 -4.08 -9.02
CA ILE A 431 8.18 -2.88 -8.30
C ILE A 431 7.98 -1.67 -9.19
N SER A 432 7.02 -0.80 -8.85
CA SER A 432 6.71 0.39 -9.67
C SER A 432 6.95 1.70 -8.95
N GLN A 433 7.17 1.67 -7.63
CA GLN A 433 7.40 2.88 -6.83
C GLN A 433 8.89 3.17 -6.63
N PRO A 434 9.33 4.44 -6.78
CA PRO A 434 10.72 4.86 -6.56
C PRO A 434 11.30 4.48 -5.19
N TRP A 435 10.49 4.55 -4.12
CA TRP A 435 10.96 4.21 -2.77
C TRP A 435 11.23 2.69 -2.62
N LEU A 436 10.41 1.84 -3.25
CA LEU A 436 10.58 0.40 -3.20
C LEU A 436 11.73 -0.05 -4.10
N TYR A 437 11.89 0.59 -5.26
CA TYR A 437 13.07 0.43 -6.11
C TYR A 437 14.36 0.82 -5.37
N SER A 438 14.32 1.92 -4.60
CA SER A 438 15.44 2.34 -3.75
C SER A 438 15.80 1.26 -2.74
N LEU A 439 14.80 0.66 -2.09
CA LEU A 439 15.00 -0.43 -1.16
C LEU A 439 15.62 -1.65 -1.87
N ALA A 440 15.10 -2.05 -3.03
CA ALA A 440 15.67 -3.15 -3.83
C ALA A 440 17.14 -2.90 -4.19
N TRP A 441 17.46 -1.69 -4.65
CA TRP A 441 18.83 -1.27 -4.97
C TRP A 441 19.75 -1.34 -3.74
N CYS A 442 19.31 -0.81 -2.60
CA CYS A 442 20.09 -0.86 -1.37
C CYS A 442 20.35 -2.31 -0.88
N ASN A 443 19.40 -3.23 -1.10
CA ASN A 443 19.53 -4.66 -0.78
C ASN A 443 20.38 -5.45 -1.79
N GLY A 444 20.87 -4.82 -2.87
CA GLY A 444 21.70 -5.50 -3.88
C GLY A 444 20.92 -6.40 -4.85
N VAL A 445 19.63 -6.13 -5.04
CA VAL A 445 18.81 -6.82 -6.06
C VAL A 445 19.40 -6.57 -7.45
N HIS A 446 19.42 -7.59 -8.32
CA HIS A 446 20.07 -7.51 -9.62
C HIS A 446 19.16 -6.94 -10.70
N SER A 447 17.87 -7.27 -10.67
CA SER A 447 16.87 -6.70 -11.57
C SER A 447 15.50 -6.59 -10.91
N VAL A 448 14.64 -5.73 -11.46
CA VAL A 448 13.24 -5.62 -11.05
C VAL A 448 12.32 -5.63 -12.26
N THR A 449 11.17 -6.29 -12.15
CA THR A 449 10.09 -6.19 -13.11
C THR A 449 9.16 -5.06 -12.71
N THR A 450 8.85 -4.13 -13.62
CA THR A 450 8.18 -2.86 -13.30
C THR A 450 7.12 -2.45 -14.32
N ASN A 451 6.03 -1.85 -13.85
CA ASN A 451 5.05 -1.17 -14.72
C ASN A 451 5.52 0.24 -15.15
N ALA A 452 6.55 0.77 -14.48
CA ALA A 452 6.96 2.17 -14.52
C ALA A 452 8.42 2.37 -14.98
N PRO A 453 8.90 1.72 -16.06
CA PRO A 453 10.30 1.81 -16.45
C PRO A 453 10.74 3.26 -16.69
N GLN A 454 9.86 4.11 -17.22
CA GLN A 454 10.11 5.54 -17.47
C GLN A 454 10.33 6.38 -16.22
N LEU A 455 9.82 5.94 -15.06
CA LEU A 455 10.06 6.62 -13.79
C LEU A 455 11.37 6.13 -13.18
N LEU A 456 11.54 4.81 -13.11
CA LEU A 456 12.68 4.20 -12.42
C LEU A 456 14.00 4.39 -13.17
N SER A 457 13.99 4.43 -14.50
CA SER A 457 15.20 4.63 -15.31
C SER A 457 15.84 6.02 -15.14
N THR A 458 15.05 7.00 -14.69
CA THR A 458 15.56 8.37 -14.42
C THR A 458 16.28 8.49 -13.08
N MET A 459 16.20 7.47 -12.22
CA MET A 459 16.80 7.50 -10.89
C MET A 459 18.31 7.27 -10.94
N SER A 460 19.08 8.26 -10.52
CA SER A 460 20.54 8.17 -10.41
C SER A 460 21.04 7.66 -9.05
N SER A 461 20.17 7.64 -8.03
CA SER A 461 20.47 7.13 -6.69
C SER A 461 19.19 6.72 -5.94
N PRO A 462 19.28 5.80 -4.96
CA PRO A 462 18.17 5.47 -4.08
C PRO A 462 17.68 6.69 -3.29
N LEU A 463 16.37 6.80 -3.12
CA LEU A 463 15.75 7.73 -2.17
C LEU A 463 16.17 7.36 -0.75
N PHE A 464 16.43 8.39 0.07
CA PHE A 464 16.87 8.23 1.46
C PHE A 464 18.17 7.41 1.65
N LEU A 465 19.03 7.34 0.64
CA LEU A 465 20.40 6.84 0.81
C LEU A 465 21.17 7.80 1.74
N MET A 466 21.68 7.28 2.86
CA MET A 466 22.47 8.07 3.80
C MET A 466 23.55 7.23 4.47
N SER A 467 24.63 7.88 4.88
CA SER A 467 25.64 7.24 5.71
C SER A 467 25.18 7.10 7.17
N PRO A 468 25.74 6.14 7.93
CA PRO A 468 25.46 6.01 9.36
C PRO A 468 25.68 7.32 10.14
N ASP A 469 26.70 8.10 9.77
CA ASP A 469 26.99 9.39 10.41
C ASP A 469 25.91 10.44 10.09
N GLU A 470 25.45 10.51 8.84
CA GLU A 470 24.37 11.40 8.42
C GLU A 470 23.03 11.02 9.08
N TYR A 471 22.73 9.72 9.18
CA TYR A 471 21.55 9.21 9.89
C TYR A 471 21.58 9.61 11.37
N ASN A 472 22.70 9.36 12.05
CA ASN A 472 22.88 9.72 13.46
C ASN A 472 22.75 11.23 13.67
N LEU A 473 23.37 12.05 12.81
CA LEU A 473 23.30 13.50 12.89
C LEU A 473 21.87 14.02 12.71
N MET A 474 21.13 13.50 11.72
CA MET A 474 19.74 13.87 11.46
C MET A 474 18.86 13.63 12.70
N TRP A 475 18.98 12.47 13.35
CA TRP A 475 18.20 12.15 14.54
C TRP A 475 18.62 12.98 15.75
N ILE A 476 19.92 13.16 16.00
CA ILE A 476 20.41 14.04 17.08
C ILE A 476 19.83 15.46 16.94
N LEU A 477 19.84 16.02 15.73
CA LEU A 477 19.30 17.36 15.49
C LEU A 477 17.78 17.42 15.68
N THR A 478 17.06 16.40 15.23
CA THR A 478 15.60 16.29 15.38
C THR A 478 15.21 16.18 16.86
N ASP A 479 15.96 15.40 17.63
CA ASP A 479 15.78 15.20 19.07
C ASP A 479 16.07 16.47 19.87
N LEU A 480 17.13 17.20 19.51
CA LEU A 480 17.44 18.50 20.12
C LEU A 480 16.37 19.55 19.82
N LEU A 481 15.91 19.63 18.57
CA LEU A 481 14.86 20.59 18.18
C LEU A 481 13.53 20.27 18.87
N SER A 482 13.12 19.00 18.88
CA SER A 482 11.90 18.57 19.56
C SER A 482 11.98 18.82 21.06
N LEU A 483 13.16 18.61 21.69
CA LEU A 483 13.37 18.93 23.10
C LEU A 483 13.17 20.43 23.36
N VAL A 484 13.75 21.30 22.53
CA VAL A 484 13.58 22.75 22.64
C VAL A 484 12.11 23.15 22.49
N LEU A 485 11.40 22.60 21.50
CA LEU A 485 9.97 22.87 21.28
C LEU A 485 9.11 22.42 22.46
N ILE A 486 9.37 21.23 23.00
CA ILE A 486 8.70 20.72 24.19
C ILE A 486 8.94 21.67 25.37
N LEU A 487 10.20 22.07 25.63
CA LEU A 487 10.53 23.00 26.71
C LEU A 487 9.81 24.35 26.55
N ILE A 488 9.77 24.91 25.34
CA ILE A 488 9.01 26.13 25.02
C ILE A 488 7.52 25.94 25.37
N ILE A 489 6.90 24.86 24.90
CA ILE A 489 5.49 24.56 25.19
C ILE A 489 5.25 24.47 26.70
N PHE A 490 6.11 23.77 27.44
CA PHE A 490 6.00 23.66 28.90
C PHE A 490 6.19 25.00 29.62
N ILE A 491 7.10 25.85 29.16
CA ILE A 491 7.33 27.19 29.73
C ILE A 491 6.13 28.13 29.49
N PHE A 492 5.50 28.06 28.30
CA PHE A 492 4.42 29.00 27.94
C PHE A 492 3.01 28.49 28.29
N HIS A 493 2.80 27.19 28.46
CA HIS A 493 1.48 26.61 28.76
C HIS A 493 1.30 26.09 30.20
N TRP A 494 2.34 26.10 31.03
CA TRP A 494 2.25 25.64 32.42
C TRP A 494 2.57 26.70 33.47
#